data_AF-A0A842TQ43-F1
#
_entry.id   AF-A0A842TQ43-F1
#
_cell.length_a   1.000
_cell.length_b   1.000
_cell.length_c   1.000
_cell.angle_alpha   90.00
_cell.angle_beta   90.00
_cell.angle_gamma   90.00
#
_symmetry.space_group_name_H-M   'P 1'
#
loop_
_entity.id
_entity.type
_entity.pdbx_description
1 polymer ?
#
loop_
_entity_poly.entity_id
_entity_poly.type
_entity_poly.pdbx_seq_one_letter_code
_entity_poly.pdbx_strand_id
1 'polypeptide(L)'
;MLNPFIVFTGAMSLISKYLKNRITNIPLAVNYDITYKCNLNCEHCYFRSSNPKPWELSDEQWHEVFKKHHSLGISSAALTGGEPTLRMNVIRDAYETFGLIQIATNGLIKIPDDIRATIWTSIDGVEETHNKIRGAKIYKKVIENIRDDPRITISTTLSTSNYKEIEQVVENCTKIGVSGIFFMLYSGNLNDPLLLTGSKLKRTIREIYRMIDEYPDFVIYSKMMTDCMLTKKFINECIFLDNNLIVSYFPDMRKKRCVMGDWVDCRTCSCIVPIIAYSVKRIDLEILRRAEKFSLGLRKDKTPSREKIKYAST
;
A
#
# COMPACT_ATOMS: atom_id res chain seq x y z
N MET A 1 12.35 24.19 -4.15
CA MET A 1 13.38 23.52 -3.34
C MET A 1 12.87 23.47 -1.91
N LEU A 2 12.66 22.28 -1.34
CA LEU A 2 12.21 22.14 0.04
C LEU A 2 13.38 22.32 1.02
N ASN A 3 13.05 22.78 2.23
CA ASN A 3 14.00 23.12 3.28
C ASN A 3 14.75 21.84 3.74
N PRO A 4 16.09 21.78 3.64
CA PRO A 4 16.91 20.64 4.07
C PRO A 4 16.61 20.14 5.49
N PHE A 5 16.12 21.04 6.36
CA PHE A 5 15.72 20.73 7.72
C PHE A 5 14.53 19.75 7.82
N ILE A 6 13.57 19.80 6.88
CA ILE A 6 12.38 18.95 6.88
C ILE A 6 12.74 17.51 6.52
N VAL A 7 13.57 17.32 5.49
CA VAL A 7 14.10 16.01 5.09
C VAL A 7 14.92 15.39 6.22
N PHE A 8 15.74 16.21 6.89
CA PHE A 8 16.53 15.79 8.04
C PHE A 8 15.66 15.34 9.23
N THR A 9 14.60 16.08 9.59
CA THR A 9 13.69 15.69 10.68
C THR A 9 12.89 14.41 10.41
N GLY A 10 12.47 14.19 9.16
CA GLY A 10 11.78 12.95 8.75
C GLY A 10 12.68 11.71 8.84
N ALA A 11 13.92 11.82 8.35
CA ALA A 11 14.91 10.75 8.44
C ALA A 11 15.29 10.44 9.91
N MET A 12 15.46 11.46 10.75
CA MET A 12 15.76 11.29 12.18
C MET A 12 14.61 10.63 12.96
N SER A 13 13.35 10.92 12.61
CA SER A 13 12.17 10.25 13.18
C SER A 13 12.15 8.76 12.82
N LEU A 14 12.44 8.40 11.57
CA LEU A 14 12.55 7.01 11.12
C LEU A 14 13.71 6.27 11.81
N ILE A 15 14.86 6.91 11.95
CA ILE A 15 16.03 6.35 12.66
C ILE A 15 15.71 6.14 14.14
N SER A 16 15.09 7.12 14.81
CA SER A 16 14.67 7.01 16.22
C SER A 16 13.68 5.87 16.43
N LYS A 17 12.67 5.76 15.55
CA LYS A 17 11.72 4.65 15.54
C LYS A 17 12.42 3.31 15.33
N TYR A 18 13.32 3.22 14.34
CA TYR A 18 14.11 2.02 14.06
C TYR A 18 14.96 1.58 15.26
N LEU A 19 15.63 2.51 15.93
CA LEU A 19 16.38 2.27 17.16
C LEU A 19 15.46 1.82 18.31
N LYS A 20 14.28 2.45 18.46
CA LYS A 20 13.29 2.04 19.47
C LYS A 20 12.79 0.62 19.24
N ASN A 21 12.54 0.22 17.99
CA ASN A 21 12.20 -1.17 17.65
C ASN A 21 13.33 -2.13 18.04
N ARG A 22 14.60 -1.79 17.76
CA ARG A 22 15.76 -2.62 18.13
C ARG A 22 15.89 -2.84 19.64
N ILE A 23 15.46 -1.89 20.45
CA ILE A 23 15.54 -1.96 21.92
C ILE A 23 14.30 -2.63 22.53
N THR A 24 13.12 -2.30 22.03
CA THR A 24 11.83 -2.67 22.66
C THR A 24 11.13 -3.85 22.00
N ASN A 25 11.56 -4.24 20.79
CA ASN A 25 10.92 -5.24 19.92
C ASN A 25 9.46 -4.91 19.56
N ILE A 26 9.04 -3.64 19.70
CA ILE A 26 7.71 -3.16 19.30
C ILE A 26 7.73 -2.85 17.80
N PRO A 27 6.82 -3.41 16.97
CA PRO A 27 6.75 -3.11 15.55
C PRO A 27 6.49 -1.63 15.27
N LEU A 28 7.04 -1.10 14.17
CA LEU A 28 6.81 0.29 13.77
C LEU A 28 5.41 0.52 13.21
N ALA A 29 4.93 -0.47 12.47
CA ALA A 29 3.63 -0.48 11.86
C ALA A 29 3.05 -1.89 11.91
N VAL A 30 1.73 -1.98 11.85
CA VAL A 30 1.02 -3.24 11.74
C VAL A 30 0.08 -3.20 10.55
N ASN A 31 0.08 -4.28 9.77
CA ASN A 31 -0.89 -4.54 8.73
C ASN A 31 -2.00 -5.44 9.28
N TYR A 32 -3.24 -4.99 9.19
CA TYR A 32 -4.41 -5.73 9.60
C TYR A 32 -5.23 -6.09 8.37
N ASP A 33 -5.37 -7.40 8.10
CA ASP A 33 -6.47 -7.85 7.27
C ASP A 33 -7.75 -7.78 8.09
N ILE A 34 -8.65 -6.86 7.79
CA ILE A 34 -9.80 -6.59 8.67
C ILE A 34 -11.05 -7.44 8.35
N THR A 35 -11.02 -8.20 7.25
CA THR A 35 -12.06 -9.16 6.87
C THR A 35 -11.54 -10.18 5.85
N TYR A 36 -12.11 -11.39 5.87
CA TYR A 36 -11.94 -12.41 4.84
C TYR A 36 -12.84 -12.18 3.62
N LYS A 37 -13.85 -11.32 3.73
CA LYS A 37 -14.83 -11.08 2.67
C LYS A 37 -14.27 -10.14 1.62
N CYS A 38 -14.56 -10.44 0.35
CA CYS A 38 -14.31 -9.56 -0.79
C CYS A 38 -15.54 -9.60 -1.69
N ASN A 39 -15.86 -8.47 -2.32
CA ASN A 39 -16.94 -8.33 -3.30
C ASN A 39 -16.48 -8.62 -4.74
N LEU A 40 -15.26 -9.13 -4.93
CA LEU A 40 -14.66 -9.47 -6.23
C LEU A 40 -13.96 -10.84 -6.17
N ASN A 41 -13.64 -11.39 -7.34
CA ASN A 41 -13.00 -12.70 -7.47
C ASN A 41 -11.79 -12.65 -8.41
N CYS A 42 -10.81 -11.82 -8.06
CA CYS A 42 -9.71 -11.49 -8.96
C CYS A 42 -8.81 -12.71 -9.27
N GLU A 43 -8.34 -12.82 -10.51
CA GLU A 43 -7.51 -13.96 -10.96
C GLU A 43 -6.18 -14.09 -10.21
N HIS A 44 -5.58 -12.96 -9.81
CA HIS A 44 -4.25 -12.88 -9.19
C HIS A 44 -4.33 -12.69 -7.66
N CYS A 45 -5.49 -12.91 -7.05
CA CYS A 45 -5.72 -12.55 -5.65
C CYS A 45 -4.89 -13.43 -4.70
N TYR A 46 -3.85 -12.85 -4.09
CA TYR A 46 -3.06 -13.53 -3.06
C TYR A 46 -3.91 -13.90 -1.82
N PHE A 47 -4.94 -13.09 -1.54
CA PHE A 47 -5.76 -13.25 -0.34
C PHE A 47 -6.72 -14.45 -0.49
N ARG A 48 -7.16 -14.80 -1.69
CA ARG A 48 -8.04 -15.96 -1.93
C ARG A 48 -7.38 -17.28 -1.53
N SER A 49 -6.07 -17.40 -1.75
CA SER A 49 -5.29 -18.56 -1.32
C SER A 49 -5.21 -18.73 0.21
N SER A 50 -5.70 -17.75 0.99
CA SER A 50 -5.66 -17.82 2.45
C SER A 50 -6.71 -18.71 3.10
N ASN A 51 -7.64 -19.28 2.32
CA ASN A 51 -8.79 -20.07 2.74
C ASN A 51 -9.66 -19.36 3.79
N PRO A 52 -10.87 -18.86 3.42
CA PRO A 52 -11.75 -18.18 4.39
C PRO A 52 -11.99 -19.09 5.60
N LYS A 53 -11.74 -18.56 6.79
CA LYS A 53 -11.99 -19.24 8.06
C LYS A 53 -13.44 -19.01 8.48
N PRO A 54 -14.02 -19.89 9.31
CA PRO A 54 -15.40 -19.73 9.77
C PRO A 54 -15.60 -18.50 10.66
N TRP A 55 -14.52 -17.87 11.11
CA TRP A 55 -14.56 -16.80 12.10
C TRP A 55 -13.54 -15.70 11.81
N GLU A 56 -13.94 -14.45 12.05
CA GLU A 56 -13.14 -13.23 12.03
C GLU A 56 -13.60 -12.29 13.16
N LEU A 57 -12.80 -11.28 13.50
CA LEU A 57 -13.14 -10.33 14.55
C LEU A 57 -14.36 -9.46 14.22
N SER A 58 -15.20 -9.22 15.24
CA SER A 58 -16.24 -8.19 15.20
C SER A 58 -15.64 -6.77 15.23
N ASP A 59 -16.48 -5.75 15.00
CA ASP A 59 -16.07 -4.34 15.04
C ASP A 59 -15.53 -3.98 16.42
N GLU A 60 -16.21 -4.41 17.48
CA GLU A 60 -15.82 -4.17 18.88
C GLU A 60 -14.49 -4.86 19.22
N GLN A 61 -14.26 -6.05 18.68
CA GLN A 61 -12.99 -6.75 18.88
C GLN A 61 -11.85 -6.05 18.15
N TRP A 62 -12.08 -5.53 16.94
CA TRP A 62 -11.11 -4.70 16.24
C TRP A 62 -10.78 -3.42 17.00
N HIS A 63 -11.81 -2.74 17.53
CA HIS A 63 -11.65 -1.55 18.37
C HIS A 63 -10.68 -1.81 19.53
N GLU A 64 -10.89 -2.90 20.27
CA GLU A 64 -10.03 -3.27 21.40
C GLU A 64 -8.62 -3.67 20.95
N VAL A 65 -8.48 -4.34 19.81
CA VAL A 65 -7.17 -4.64 19.22
C VAL A 65 -6.41 -3.38 18.86
N PHE A 66 -7.06 -2.39 18.25
CA PHE A 66 -6.43 -1.13 17.87
C PHE A 66 -5.99 -0.34 19.10
N LYS A 67 -6.87 -0.19 20.10
CA LYS A 67 -6.53 0.49 21.36
C LYS A 67 -5.37 -0.18 22.08
N LYS A 68 -5.36 -1.51 22.17
CA LYS A 68 -4.27 -2.27 22.77
C LYS A 68 -2.96 -2.03 22.03
N HIS A 69 -2.94 -2.17 20.70
CA HIS A 69 -1.72 -1.94 19.92
C HIS A 69 -1.23 -0.48 20.01
N HIS A 70 -2.14 0.48 19.99
CA HIS A 70 -1.81 1.88 20.19
C HIS A 70 -1.20 2.15 21.57
N SER A 71 -1.73 1.55 22.65
CA SER A 71 -1.14 1.66 23.99
C SER A 71 0.26 1.04 24.11
N LEU A 72 0.59 0.08 23.24
CA LEU A 72 1.93 -0.50 23.13
C LEU A 72 2.89 0.38 22.31
N GLY A 73 2.42 1.52 21.79
CA GLY A 73 3.24 2.49 21.05
C GLY A 73 3.29 2.28 19.54
N ILE A 74 2.42 1.43 18.97
CA ILE A 74 2.23 1.33 17.53
C ILE A 74 1.51 2.60 17.06
N SER A 75 2.09 3.28 16.08
CA SER A 75 1.67 4.64 15.67
C SER A 75 1.11 4.72 14.25
N SER A 76 1.00 3.59 13.55
CA SER A 76 0.46 3.54 12.19
C SER A 76 -0.10 2.16 11.87
N ALA A 77 -1.21 2.14 11.14
CA ALA A 77 -1.88 0.92 10.70
C ALA A 77 -2.01 0.90 9.17
N ALA A 78 -1.79 -0.27 8.57
CA ALA A 78 -2.22 -0.56 7.20
C ALA A 78 -3.43 -1.49 7.26
N LEU A 79 -4.49 -1.15 6.53
CA LEU A 79 -5.74 -1.89 6.47
C LEU A 79 -5.88 -2.56 5.10
N THR A 80 -5.92 -3.88 5.13
CA THR A 80 -6.00 -4.78 3.96
C THR A 80 -7.05 -5.88 4.24
N GLY A 81 -6.96 -7.02 3.55
CA GLY A 81 -7.83 -8.17 3.75
C GLY A 81 -8.38 -8.67 2.43
N GLY A 82 -9.63 -9.12 2.44
CA GLY A 82 -10.41 -9.30 1.22
C GLY A 82 -10.71 -7.93 0.59
N GLU A 83 -11.68 -7.19 1.13
CA GLU A 83 -11.93 -5.79 0.78
C GLU A 83 -12.23 -4.96 2.04
N PRO A 84 -11.31 -4.07 2.47
CA PRO A 84 -11.48 -3.27 3.69
C PRO A 84 -12.74 -2.42 3.71
N THR A 85 -13.17 -1.89 2.57
CA THR A 85 -14.32 -0.97 2.52
C THR A 85 -15.66 -1.64 2.85
N LEU A 86 -15.71 -2.97 2.96
CA LEU A 86 -16.83 -3.72 3.53
C LEU A 86 -16.93 -3.58 5.06
N ARG A 87 -15.91 -3.02 5.72
CA ARG A 87 -15.80 -2.81 7.17
C ARG A 87 -15.55 -1.34 7.49
N MET A 88 -16.40 -0.44 6.97
CA MET A 88 -16.18 1.02 7.07
C MET A 88 -16.07 1.54 8.52
N ASN A 89 -16.82 0.95 9.46
CA ASN A 89 -16.71 1.28 10.89
C ASN A 89 -15.31 0.94 11.44
N VAL A 90 -14.77 -0.23 11.11
CA VAL A 90 -13.41 -0.63 11.51
C VAL A 90 -12.35 0.30 10.92
N ILE A 91 -12.54 0.76 9.68
CA ILE A 91 -11.65 1.77 9.07
C ILE A 91 -11.68 3.08 9.88
N ARG A 92 -12.87 3.55 10.26
CA ARG A 92 -13.05 4.78 11.05
C ARG A 92 -12.41 4.65 12.43
N ASP A 93 -12.64 3.53 13.12
CA ASP A 93 -12.03 3.24 14.42
C ASP A 93 -10.50 3.22 14.35
N ALA A 94 -9.93 2.59 13.32
CA ALA A 94 -8.49 2.60 13.09
C ALA A 94 -7.97 4.02 12.85
N TYR A 95 -8.67 4.82 12.04
CA TYR A 95 -8.32 6.22 11.79
C TYR A 95 -8.34 7.06 13.06
N GLU A 96 -9.38 6.95 13.87
CA GLU A 96 -9.54 7.67 15.13
C GLU A 96 -8.49 7.24 16.17
N THR A 97 -8.08 5.97 16.15
CA THR A 97 -7.09 5.42 17.08
C THR A 97 -5.65 5.78 16.69
N PHE A 98 -5.26 5.59 15.43
CA PHE A 98 -3.86 5.74 15.01
C PHE A 98 -3.55 7.10 14.35
N GLY A 99 -4.55 7.79 13.83
CA GLY A 99 -4.42 9.03 13.06
C GLY A 99 -3.80 8.86 11.66
N LEU A 100 -2.71 8.08 11.54
CA LEU A 100 -2.06 7.76 10.29
C LEU A 100 -2.39 6.32 9.87
N ILE A 101 -3.31 6.18 8.91
CA ILE A 101 -3.65 4.88 8.33
C ILE A 101 -3.40 4.84 6.82
N GLN A 102 -3.04 3.65 6.35
CA GLN A 102 -2.98 3.29 4.95
C GLN A 102 -4.08 2.28 4.64
N ILE A 103 -4.75 2.39 3.51
CA ILE A 103 -5.82 1.46 3.10
C ILE A 103 -5.52 0.95 1.69
N ALA A 104 -5.51 -0.37 1.47
CA ALA A 104 -5.46 -0.96 0.13
C ALA A 104 -6.84 -1.49 -0.27
N THR A 105 -7.42 -0.97 -1.35
CA THR A 105 -8.81 -1.24 -1.75
C THR A 105 -8.94 -1.46 -3.26
N ASN A 106 -9.97 -2.21 -3.66
CA ASN A 106 -10.38 -2.31 -5.05
C ASN A 106 -11.09 -1.04 -5.58
N GLY A 107 -11.48 -0.11 -4.69
CA GLY A 107 -12.05 1.19 -5.05
C GLY A 107 -13.54 1.19 -5.45
N LEU A 108 -14.26 0.07 -5.32
CA LEU A 108 -15.70 -0.01 -5.62
C LEU A 108 -16.57 0.80 -4.67
N ILE A 109 -16.14 0.93 -3.41
CA ILE A 109 -16.81 1.72 -2.39
C ILE A 109 -15.88 2.89 -2.06
N LYS A 110 -16.37 4.12 -2.24
CA LYS A 110 -15.60 5.33 -1.94
C LYS A 110 -15.36 5.43 -0.44
N ILE A 111 -14.11 5.71 -0.06
CA ILE A 111 -13.76 6.04 1.33
C ILE A 111 -14.15 7.51 1.59
N PRO A 112 -14.93 7.80 2.64
CA PRO A 112 -15.36 9.16 2.98
C PRO A 112 -14.20 10.16 3.08
N ASP A 113 -14.43 11.40 2.63
CA ASP A 113 -13.40 12.44 2.49
C ASP A 113 -12.87 12.95 3.85
N ASP A 114 -13.62 12.74 4.94
CA ASP A 114 -13.23 13.02 6.32
C ASP A 114 -12.16 12.06 6.86
N ILE A 115 -12.04 10.86 6.28
CA ILE A 115 -11.00 9.88 6.65
C ILE A 115 -9.70 10.23 5.92
N ARG A 116 -8.77 10.91 6.62
CA ARG A 116 -7.47 11.30 6.07
C ARG A 116 -6.48 10.14 6.07
N ALA A 117 -6.65 9.22 5.12
CA ALA A 117 -5.80 8.05 4.91
C ALA A 117 -4.91 8.19 3.67
N THR A 118 -3.83 7.41 3.62
CA THR A 118 -3.15 7.08 2.35
C THR A 118 -3.88 5.91 1.70
N ILE A 119 -4.40 6.08 0.48
CA ILE A 119 -5.25 5.07 -0.16
C ILE A 119 -4.51 4.50 -1.37
N TRP A 120 -4.36 3.18 -1.40
CA TRP A 120 -3.88 2.44 -2.55
C TRP A 120 -5.06 1.82 -3.27
N THR A 121 -5.41 2.37 -4.43
CA THR A 121 -6.50 1.84 -5.26
C THR A 121 -5.93 1.01 -6.39
N SER A 122 -6.51 -0.17 -6.55
CA SER A 122 -5.98 -1.18 -7.44
C SER A 122 -6.51 -0.98 -8.87
N ILE A 123 -5.65 -0.70 -9.86
CA ILE A 123 -5.99 -0.64 -11.31
C ILE A 123 -5.02 -1.52 -12.10
N ASP A 124 -5.49 -2.69 -12.56
CA ASP A 124 -4.65 -3.71 -13.17
C ASP A 124 -4.74 -3.81 -14.71
N GLY A 125 -5.13 -2.74 -15.40
CA GLY A 125 -5.23 -2.75 -16.87
C GLY A 125 -6.14 -1.65 -17.40
N VAL A 126 -6.28 -1.59 -18.73
CA VAL A 126 -7.37 -0.83 -19.36
C VAL A 126 -8.72 -1.46 -19.02
N GLU A 127 -9.85 -0.80 -19.32
CA GLU A 127 -11.18 -1.21 -18.87
C GLU A 127 -11.47 -2.70 -19.05
N GLU A 128 -11.23 -3.26 -20.25
CA GLU A 128 -11.51 -4.66 -20.55
C GLU A 128 -10.64 -5.61 -19.70
N THR A 129 -9.32 -5.41 -19.73
CA THR A 129 -8.35 -6.24 -19.00
C THR A 129 -8.53 -6.12 -17.50
N HIS A 130 -8.74 -4.93 -16.97
CA HIS A 130 -9.04 -4.70 -15.57
C HIS A 130 -10.31 -5.48 -15.16
N ASN A 131 -11.41 -5.32 -15.90
CA ASN A 131 -12.65 -6.00 -15.58
C ASN A 131 -12.52 -7.53 -15.62
N LYS A 132 -11.78 -8.06 -16.62
CA LYS A 132 -11.46 -9.48 -16.72
C LYS A 132 -10.66 -9.96 -15.51
N ILE A 133 -9.59 -9.25 -15.15
CA ILE A 133 -8.74 -9.57 -14.01
C ILE A 133 -9.54 -9.57 -12.70
N ARG A 134 -10.47 -8.63 -12.53
CA ARG A 134 -11.32 -8.49 -11.34
C ARG A 134 -12.47 -9.47 -11.28
N GLY A 135 -12.85 -10.06 -12.42
CA GLY A 135 -14.02 -10.93 -12.55
C GLY A 135 -15.35 -10.17 -12.58
N ALA A 136 -15.36 -8.86 -12.82
CA ALA A 136 -16.57 -8.03 -12.84
C ALA A 136 -16.36 -6.73 -13.64
N LYS A 137 -17.45 -6.16 -14.18
CA LYS A 137 -17.43 -4.87 -14.92
C LYS A 137 -17.46 -3.69 -13.95
N ILE A 138 -16.30 -3.29 -13.42
CA ILE A 138 -16.19 -2.31 -12.33
C ILE A 138 -15.38 -1.06 -12.68
N TYR A 139 -14.56 -1.11 -13.72
CA TYR A 139 -13.56 -0.07 -14.03
C TYR A 139 -14.16 1.34 -13.98
N LYS A 140 -15.25 1.59 -14.70
CA LYS A 140 -15.90 2.90 -14.74
C LYS A 140 -16.33 3.40 -13.35
N LYS A 141 -16.88 2.51 -12.52
CA LYS A 141 -17.31 2.85 -11.16
C LYS A 141 -16.12 3.17 -10.26
N VAL A 142 -15.04 2.40 -10.38
CA VAL A 142 -13.79 2.67 -9.65
C VAL A 142 -13.25 4.04 -10.05
N ILE A 143 -13.14 4.35 -11.35
CA ILE A 143 -12.66 5.64 -11.85
C ILE A 143 -13.53 6.80 -11.35
N GLU A 144 -14.85 6.64 -11.32
CA GLU A 144 -15.78 7.63 -10.76
C GLU A 144 -15.49 7.89 -9.27
N ASN A 145 -15.32 6.84 -8.47
CA ASN A 145 -15.12 6.96 -7.03
C ASN A 145 -13.80 7.62 -6.63
N ILE A 146 -12.75 7.45 -7.44
CA ILE A 146 -11.39 7.90 -7.12
C ILE A 146 -10.97 9.20 -7.79
N ARG A 147 -11.83 9.74 -8.67
CA ARG A 147 -11.56 10.94 -9.44
C ARG A 147 -11.23 12.13 -8.53
N ASP A 148 -10.16 12.83 -8.89
CA ASP A 148 -9.67 14.05 -8.23
C ASP A 148 -9.38 13.89 -6.73
N ASP A 149 -9.12 12.67 -6.25
CA ASP A 149 -8.77 12.41 -4.86
C ASP A 149 -7.25 12.31 -4.67
N PRO A 150 -6.61 13.33 -4.05
CA PRO A 150 -5.16 13.35 -3.86
C PRO A 150 -4.68 12.32 -2.83
N ARG A 151 -5.56 11.70 -2.05
CA ARG A 151 -5.20 10.63 -1.12
C ARG A 151 -4.81 9.35 -1.84
N ILE A 152 -5.21 9.22 -3.11
CA ILE A 152 -5.16 7.97 -3.86
C ILE A 152 -3.84 7.86 -4.61
N THR A 153 -3.24 6.69 -4.48
CA THR A 153 -2.15 6.20 -5.34
C THR A 153 -2.61 4.93 -6.01
N ILE A 154 -2.40 4.83 -7.31
CA ILE A 154 -2.74 3.63 -8.07
C ILE A 154 -1.70 2.55 -7.82
N SER A 155 -2.18 1.36 -7.49
CA SER A 155 -1.38 0.14 -7.41
C SER A 155 -1.74 -0.78 -8.56
N THR A 156 -0.75 -1.13 -9.38
CA THR A 156 -0.92 -2.03 -10.52
C THR A 156 -0.08 -3.28 -10.33
N THR A 157 -0.74 -4.43 -10.25
CA THR A 157 -0.10 -5.75 -10.20
C THR A 157 0.05 -6.30 -11.62
N LEU A 158 1.28 -6.36 -12.10
CA LEU A 158 1.65 -6.82 -13.43
C LEU A 158 1.80 -8.33 -13.46
N SER A 159 1.04 -8.98 -14.35
CA SER A 159 1.04 -10.41 -14.61
C SER A 159 1.15 -10.68 -16.10
N THR A 160 1.14 -11.95 -16.50
CA THR A 160 1.06 -12.33 -17.92
C THR A 160 -0.20 -11.80 -18.62
N SER A 161 -1.23 -11.40 -17.87
CA SER A 161 -2.51 -10.89 -18.39
C SER A 161 -2.47 -9.42 -18.82
N ASN A 162 -1.65 -8.57 -18.20
CA ASN A 162 -1.69 -7.11 -18.40
C ASN A 162 -0.34 -6.43 -18.68
N TYR A 163 0.79 -7.16 -18.67
CA TYR A 163 2.12 -6.56 -18.82
C TYR A 163 2.37 -5.76 -20.11
N LYS A 164 1.48 -5.88 -21.10
CA LYS A 164 1.55 -5.13 -22.36
C LYS A 164 0.88 -3.76 -22.29
N GLU A 165 0.12 -3.48 -21.23
CA GLU A 165 -0.75 -2.29 -21.12
C GLU A 165 -0.20 -1.21 -20.19
N ILE A 166 1.06 -1.33 -19.75
CA ILE A 166 1.66 -0.45 -18.75
C ILE A 166 1.53 1.03 -19.14
N GLU A 167 1.87 1.37 -20.39
CA GLU A 167 1.79 2.73 -20.93
C GLU A 167 0.35 3.25 -20.92
N GLN A 168 -0.60 2.49 -21.49
CA GLN A 168 -2.00 2.92 -21.56
C GLN A 168 -2.61 3.10 -20.17
N VAL A 169 -2.23 2.26 -19.20
CA VAL A 169 -2.65 2.41 -17.81
C VAL A 169 -2.11 3.70 -17.21
N VAL A 170 -0.81 4.00 -17.39
CA VAL A 170 -0.21 5.26 -16.91
C VAL A 170 -0.89 6.47 -17.53
N GLU A 171 -1.04 6.49 -18.86
CA GLU A 171 -1.71 7.57 -19.59
C GLU A 171 -3.15 7.79 -19.11
N ASN A 172 -3.91 6.72 -18.86
CA ASN A 172 -5.26 6.84 -18.34
C ASN A 172 -5.27 7.36 -16.90
N CYS A 173 -4.36 6.88 -16.05
CA CYS A 173 -4.28 7.27 -14.65
C CYS A 173 -3.88 8.73 -14.45
N THR A 174 -3.04 9.30 -15.32
CA THR A 174 -2.67 10.74 -15.25
C THR A 174 -3.88 11.67 -15.41
N LYS A 175 -4.95 11.21 -16.07
CA LYS A 175 -6.17 11.99 -16.34
C LYS A 175 -7.22 11.92 -15.21
N ILE A 176 -6.94 11.16 -14.15
CA ILE A 176 -7.91 10.90 -13.06
C ILE A 176 -7.83 11.97 -11.95
N GLY A 177 -6.68 12.62 -11.76
CA GLY A 177 -6.46 13.56 -10.65
C GLY A 177 -5.95 12.91 -9.35
N VAL A 178 -5.38 11.71 -9.43
CA VAL A 178 -4.76 10.99 -8.29
C VAL A 178 -3.27 11.31 -8.13
N SER A 179 -2.67 10.95 -7.00
CA SER A 179 -1.29 11.34 -6.65
C SER A 179 -0.18 10.62 -7.41
N GLY A 180 -0.47 9.48 -8.04
CA GLY A 180 0.53 8.74 -8.80
C GLY A 180 0.19 7.27 -8.98
N ILE A 181 1.13 6.52 -9.55
CA ILE A 181 1.04 5.08 -9.80
C ILE A 181 2.33 4.37 -9.42
N PHE A 182 2.20 3.16 -8.89
CA PHE A 182 3.32 2.26 -8.69
C PHE A 182 2.98 0.84 -9.14
N PHE A 183 4.01 0.09 -9.53
CA PHE A 183 3.89 -1.27 -10.04
C PHE A 183 4.33 -2.31 -9.01
N MET A 184 3.71 -3.47 -9.05
CA MET A 184 4.22 -4.71 -8.45
C MET A 184 4.15 -5.78 -9.52
N LEU A 185 5.07 -6.73 -9.52
CA LEU A 185 4.92 -7.98 -10.27
C LEU A 185 4.08 -8.96 -9.46
N TYR A 186 3.21 -9.71 -10.13
CA TYR A 186 2.47 -10.80 -9.50
C TYR A 186 3.42 -11.73 -8.73
N SER A 187 3.05 -12.01 -7.48
CA SER A 187 3.80 -12.84 -6.56
C SER A 187 2.93 -14.03 -6.15
N GLY A 188 3.46 -15.23 -6.30
CA GLY A 188 2.71 -16.47 -6.13
C GLY A 188 3.64 -17.68 -6.05
N ASN A 189 3.15 -18.84 -6.46
CA ASN A 189 3.98 -20.05 -6.57
C ASN A 189 4.79 -20.03 -7.86
N LEU A 190 6.00 -20.61 -7.87
CA LEU A 190 6.91 -20.58 -9.03
C LEU A 190 6.35 -21.12 -10.35
N ASN A 191 5.34 -21.99 -10.28
CA ASN A 191 4.74 -22.63 -11.46
C ASN A 191 3.43 -21.95 -11.89
N ASP A 192 3.08 -20.81 -11.29
CA ASP A 192 1.84 -20.11 -11.59
C ASP A 192 1.93 -19.41 -12.97
N PRO A 193 0.97 -19.64 -13.89
CA PRO A 193 0.98 -19.07 -15.24
C PRO A 193 0.87 -17.54 -15.28
N LEU A 194 0.47 -16.91 -14.17
CA LEU A 194 0.42 -15.45 -14.06
C LEU A 194 1.81 -14.82 -13.83
N LEU A 195 2.83 -15.61 -13.47
CA LEU A 195 4.18 -15.10 -13.27
C LEU A 195 4.81 -14.60 -14.57
N LEU A 196 5.41 -13.41 -14.49
CA LEU A 196 6.23 -12.86 -15.54
C LEU A 196 7.64 -13.44 -15.44
N THR A 197 8.02 -14.22 -16.46
CA THR A 197 9.35 -14.84 -16.58
C THR A 197 9.97 -14.57 -17.95
N GLY A 198 11.28 -14.83 -18.09
CA GLY A 198 11.99 -14.78 -19.37
C GLY A 198 11.84 -13.44 -20.11
N SER A 199 11.44 -13.51 -21.39
CA SER A 199 11.26 -12.34 -22.25
C SER A 199 10.14 -11.42 -21.79
N LYS A 200 9.06 -11.96 -21.20
CA LYS A 200 7.94 -11.16 -20.68
C LYS A 200 8.41 -10.28 -19.52
N LEU A 201 9.16 -10.85 -18.57
CA LEU A 201 9.73 -10.09 -17.47
C LEU A 201 10.68 -8.99 -17.95
N LYS A 202 11.62 -9.31 -18.85
CA LYS A 202 12.56 -8.32 -19.40
C LYS A 202 11.83 -7.16 -20.10
N ARG A 203 10.79 -7.46 -20.88
CA ARG A 203 9.95 -6.44 -21.51
C ARG A 203 9.24 -5.58 -20.45
N THR A 204 8.63 -6.20 -19.45
CA THR A 204 7.91 -5.50 -18.37
C THR A 204 8.82 -4.50 -17.67
N ILE A 205 10.03 -4.91 -17.30
CA ILE A 205 11.00 -4.03 -16.63
C ILE A 205 11.43 -2.87 -17.54
N ARG A 206 11.65 -3.13 -18.84
CA ARG A 206 11.97 -2.06 -19.79
C ARG A 206 10.85 -1.03 -19.90
N GLU A 207 9.60 -1.47 -19.95
CA GLU A 207 8.46 -0.54 -19.99
C GLU A 207 8.34 0.25 -18.69
N ILE A 208 8.58 -0.38 -17.52
CA ILE A 208 8.63 0.36 -16.24
C ILE A 208 9.72 1.44 -16.29
N TYR A 209 10.92 1.14 -16.80
CA TYR A 209 11.98 2.14 -16.97
C TYR A 209 11.56 3.29 -17.87
N ARG A 210 10.93 2.98 -19.00
CA ARG A 210 10.43 4.00 -19.92
C ARG A 210 9.40 4.91 -19.23
N MET A 211 8.46 4.34 -18.47
CA MET A 211 7.46 5.12 -17.74
C MET A 211 8.07 5.97 -16.61
N ILE A 212 9.14 5.50 -15.95
CA ILE A 212 9.88 6.31 -14.97
C ILE A 212 10.49 7.54 -15.64
N ASP A 213 11.01 7.40 -16.86
CA ASP A 213 11.67 8.47 -17.60
C ASP A 213 10.66 9.43 -18.25
N GLU A 214 9.54 8.94 -18.78
CA GLU A 214 8.49 9.74 -19.43
C GLU A 214 7.54 10.42 -18.43
N TYR A 215 7.26 9.78 -17.29
CA TYR A 215 6.31 10.26 -16.27
C TYR A 215 6.97 10.35 -14.87
N PRO A 216 8.10 11.08 -14.72
CA PRO A 216 8.91 11.07 -13.49
C PRO A 216 8.16 11.62 -12.27
N ASP A 217 7.16 12.47 -12.49
CA ASP A 217 6.35 13.07 -11.43
C ASP A 217 5.16 12.22 -10.97
N PHE A 218 4.76 11.23 -11.77
CA PHE A 218 3.57 10.43 -11.56
C PHE A 218 3.89 8.96 -11.23
N VAL A 219 4.97 8.41 -11.80
CA VAL A 219 5.42 7.05 -11.52
C VAL A 219 6.28 7.02 -10.25
N ILE A 220 5.74 6.44 -9.19
CA ILE A 220 6.33 6.39 -7.85
C ILE A 220 7.29 5.19 -7.75
N TYR A 221 8.31 5.17 -8.59
CA TYR A 221 9.38 4.16 -8.63
C TYR A 221 10.74 4.80 -8.95
N SER A 222 11.82 4.31 -8.34
CA SER A 222 13.18 4.59 -8.82
C SER A 222 13.69 3.46 -9.72
N LYS A 223 14.75 3.73 -10.49
CA LYS A 223 15.40 2.69 -11.28
C LYS A 223 15.94 1.57 -10.37
N MET A 224 16.47 1.92 -9.21
CA MET A 224 16.95 0.95 -8.21
C MET A 224 15.81 0.09 -7.63
N MET A 225 14.64 0.68 -7.37
CA MET A 225 13.46 -0.10 -6.92
C MET A 225 13.04 -1.11 -8.00
N THR A 226 13.13 -0.72 -9.27
CA THR A 226 12.84 -1.58 -10.41
C THR A 226 13.88 -2.72 -10.52
N ASP A 227 15.16 -2.43 -10.32
CA ASP A 227 16.22 -3.45 -10.25
C ASP A 227 16.01 -4.43 -9.08
N CYS A 228 15.43 -3.99 -7.96
CA CYS A 228 15.10 -4.87 -6.85
C CYS A 228 14.05 -5.93 -7.24
N MET A 229 13.16 -5.63 -8.19
CA MET A 229 12.21 -6.62 -8.71
C MET A 229 12.91 -7.74 -9.49
N LEU A 230 14.07 -7.48 -10.08
CA LEU A 230 14.86 -8.48 -10.82
C LEU A 230 15.83 -9.22 -9.90
N THR A 231 16.62 -8.46 -9.15
CA THR A 231 17.74 -9.00 -8.37
C THR A 231 17.29 -9.68 -7.08
N LYS A 232 16.09 -9.35 -6.58
CA LYS A 232 15.51 -9.89 -5.36
C LYS A 232 16.36 -9.71 -4.09
N LYS A 233 17.39 -8.84 -4.14
CA LYS A 233 18.33 -8.61 -3.03
C LYS A 233 17.65 -8.18 -1.73
N PHE A 234 16.50 -7.52 -1.83
CA PHE A 234 15.72 -7.06 -0.68
C PHE A 234 15.14 -8.19 0.19
N ILE A 235 15.01 -9.42 -0.34
CA ILE A 235 14.41 -10.55 0.39
C ILE A 235 15.20 -10.87 1.66
N ASN A 236 16.53 -10.81 1.57
CA ASN A 236 17.43 -11.15 2.68
C ASN A 236 17.34 -10.16 3.85
N GLU A 237 16.78 -8.97 3.61
CA GLU A 237 16.57 -7.92 4.61
C GLU A 237 15.09 -7.53 4.70
N CYS A 238 14.19 -8.45 4.34
CA CYS A 238 12.76 -8.18 4.27
C CYS A 238 12.23 -7.80 5.66
N ILE A 239 11.70 -6.59 5.80
CA ILE A 239 11.21 -6.02 7.06
C ILE A 239 10.02 -6.76 7.71
N PHE A 240 9.38 -7.67 6.97
CA PHE A 240 8.36 -8.56 7.50
C PHE A 240 8.95 -9.84 8.14
N LEU A 241 10.11 -10.29 7.64
CA LEU A 241 10.77 -11.53 8.07
C LEU A 241 11.89 -11.25 9.07
N ASP A 242 12.63 -10.17 8.87
CA ASP A 242 13.73 -9.73 9.72
C ASP A 242 13.22 -8.76 10.81
N ASN A 243 13.35 -9.18 12.07
CA ASN A 243 13.04 -8.40 13.28
C ASN A 243 11.60 -7.88 13.43
N ASN A 244 10.64 -8.36 12.62
CA ASN A 244 9.22 -7.98 12.72
C ASN A 244 9.00 -6.46 12.74
N LEU A 245 9.79 -5.70 11.98
CA LEU A 245 9.68 -4.23 11.92
C LEU A 245 8.26 -3.82 11.51
N ILE A 246 7.64 -4.60 10.62
CA ILE A 246 6.22 -4.59 10.35
C ILE A 246 5.65 -5.97 10.61
N VAL A 247 4.57 -6.05 11.37
CA VAL A 247 3.82 -7.29 11.60
C VAL A 247 2.53 -7.28 10.79
N SER A 248 2.10 -8.44 10.33
CA SER A 248 0.84 -8.60 9.59
C SER A 248 -0.06 -9.61 10.30
N TYR A 249 -1.36 -9.33 10.37
CA TYR A 249 -2.36 -10.21 10.97
C TYR A 249 -3.47 -10.53 9.97
N PHE A 250 -3.97 -11.76 10.04
CA PHE A 250 -5.22 -12.18 9.41
C PHE A 250 -6.43 -11.62 10.19
N PRO A 251 -7.66 -11.71 9.63
CA PRO A 251 -8.87 -11.24 10.29
C PRO A 251 -9.24 -11.93 11.61
N ASP A 252 -8.65 -13.10 11.88
CA ASP A 252 -8.76 -13.86 13.14
C ASP A 252 -7.64 -13.53 14.13
N MET A 253 -6.82 -12.50 13.85
CA MET A 253 -5.62 -12.09 14.61
C MET A 253 -4.50 -13.13 14.64
N ARG A 254 -4.54 -14.17 13.80
CA ARG A 254 -3.38 -15.03 13.58
C ARG A 254 -2.30 -14.24 12.85
N LYS A 255 -1.06 -14.32 13.34
CA LYS A 255 0.08 -13.67 12.71
C LYS A 255 0.37 -14.28 11.33
N LYS A 256 0.61 -13.41 10.35
CA LYS A 256 1.02 -13.72 8.98
C LYS A 256 2.52 -13.64 8.83
N ARG A 257 3.07 -14.41 7.89
CA ARG A 257 4.47 -14.28 7.44
C ARG A 257 4.78 -12.91 6.84
N CYS A 258 3.88 -12.35 6.03
CA CYS A 258 3.97 -11.01 5.45
C CYS A 258 2.58 -10.49 5.02
N VAL A 259 2.49 -9.32 4.40
CA VAL A 259 1.22 -8.76 3.90
C VAL A 259 0.50 -9.67 2.89
N MET A 260 1.23 -10.48 2.12
CA MET A 260 0.61 -11.40 1.15
C MET A 260 0.25 -12.78 1.74
N GLY A 261 0.60 -13.05 3.01
CA GLY A 261 0.33 -14.31 3.69
C GLY A 261 1.47 -15.34 3.58
N ASP A 262 1.16 -16.58 3.92
CA ASP A 262 2.17 -17.62 4.20
C ASP A 262 2.58 -18.43 2.95
N TRP A 263 1.79 -18.34 1.89
CA TRP A 263 1.84 -19.18 0.69
C TRP A 263 2.73 -18.63 -0.44
N VAL A 264 3.07 -17.34 -0.39
CA VAL A 264 3.82 -16.69 -1.47
C VAL A 264 5.29 -17.11 -1.45
N ASP A 265 5.80 -17.52 -2.62
CA ASP A 265 7.22 -17.77 -2.78
C ASP A 265 7.98 -16.45 -2.86
N CYS A 266 8.86 -16.20 -1.88
CA CYS A 266 9.64 -14.98 -1.81
C CYS A 266 10.45 -14.71 -3.09
N ARG A 267 10.87 -15.75 -3.83
CA ARG A 267 11.60 -15.60 -5.10
C ARG A 267 10.79 -14.90 -6.19
N THR A 268 9.46 -14.87 -6.05
CA THR A 268 8.56 -14.14 -6.95
C THR A 268 8.26 -12.71 -6.45
N CYS A 269 8.53 -12.42 -5.18
CA CYS A 269 8.12 -11.21 -4.49
C CYS A 269 8.58 -9.93 -5.18
N SER A 270 7.68 -8.96 -5.26
CA SER A 270 7.95 -7.59 -5.75
C SER A 270 7.27 -6.54 -4.86
N CYS A 271 6.90 -6.91 -3.64
CA CYS A 271 6.16 -6.04 -2.73
C CYS A 271 6.90 -4.71 -2.56
N ILE A 272 6.20 -3.61 -2.78
CA ILE A 272 6.79 -2.26 -2.75
C ILE A 272 7.30 -1.90 -1.34
N VAL A 273 6.65 -2.39 -0.28
CA VAL A 273 6.98 -2.04 1.12
C VAL A 273 8.42 -2.43 1.49
N PRO A 274 8.87 -3.70 1.37
CA PRO A 274 10.25 -4.06 1.66
C PRO A 274 11.24 -3.49 0.63
N ILE A 275 10.83 -3.24 -0.62
CA ILE A 275 11.67 -2.59 -1.62
C ILE A 275 11.98 -1.14 -1.19
N ILE A 276 10.98 -0.36 -0.79
CA ILE A 276 11.19 1.00 -0.26
C ILE A 276 12.12 0.97 0.94
N ALA A 277 11.87 0.10 1.92
CA ALA A 277 12.70 0.02 3.12
C ALA A 277 14.16 -0.38 2.81
N TYR A 278 14.35 -1.36 1.94
CA TYR A 278 15.68 -1.77 1.45
C TYR A 278 16.43 -0.64 0.77
N SER A 279 15.68 0.18 0.04
CA SER A 279 16.23 1.27 -0.76
C SER A 279 16.56 2.51 0.07
N VAL A 280 15.73 2.85 1.06
CA VAL A 280 15.99 3.91 2.03
C VAL A 280 17.25 3.61 2.85
N LYS A 281 17.47 2.36 3.27
CA LYS A 281 18.72 1.93 3.95
C LYS A 281 19.99 2.20 3.14
N ARG A 282 19.87 2.30 1.81
CA ARG A 282 20.99 2.55 0.88
C ARG A 282 21.10 4.00 0.45
N ILE A 283 20.32 4.90 1.07
CA ILE A 283 20.34 6.34 0.81
C ILE A 283 20.11 6.62 -0.69
N ASP A 284 19.14 5.93 -1.29
CA ASP A 284 18.68 6.30 -2.62
C ASP A 284 18.01 7.68 -2.55
N LEU A 285 18.77 8.71 -2.93
CA LEU A 285 18.36 10.12 -2.90
C LEU A 285 17.12 10.36 -3.79
N GLU A 286 16.93 9.56 -4.83
CA GLU A 286 15.76 9.65 -5.71
C GLU A 286 14.49 9.19 -4.99
N ILE A 287 14.60 8.14 -4.16
CA ILE A 287 13.50 7.70 -3.30
C ILE A 287 13.24 8.68 -2.17
N LEU A 288 14.27 9.26 -1.57
CA LEU A 288 14.04 10.29 -0.55
C LEU A 288 13.25 11.48 -1.12
N ARG A 289 13.55 11.89 -2.36
CA ARG A 289 12.77 12.92 -3.09
C ARG A 289 11.35 12.47 -3.45
N ARG A 290 11.16 11.21 -3.89
CA ARG A 290 9.84 10.68 -4.29
C ARG A 290 8.95 10.29 -3.10
N ALA A 291 9.52 9.77 -2.02
CA ALA A 291 8.83 9.45 -0.76
C ALA A 291 8.35 10.71 -0.02
N GLU A 292 8.98 11.86 -0.27
CA GLU A 292 8.50 13.15 0.19
C GLU A 292 7.11 13.46 -0.40
N LYS A 293 6.83 13.13 -1.67
CA LYS A 293 5.47 13.25 -2.25
C LYS A 293 4.45 12.32 -1.58
N PHE A 294 4.85 11.10 -1.24
CA PHE A 294 4.01 10.11 -0.53
C PHE A 294 3.54 10.63 0.84
N SER A 295 4.37 11.42 1.51
CA SER A 295 4.07 12.05 2.80
C SER A 295 3.53 13.48 2.69
N LEU A 296 3.79 14.19 1.59
CA LEU A 296 3.27 15.54 1.30
C LEU A 296 1.83 15.55 0.78
N GLY A 297 1.32 14.44 0.24
CA GLY A 297 -0.12 14.28 -0.02
C GLY A 297 -0.96 14.43 1.25
N LEU A 298 -0.36 14.19 2.43
CA LEU A 298 -0.97 14.43 3.74
C LEU A 298 -0.78 15.88 4.25
N ARG A 299 0.03 16.71 3.58
CA ARG A 299 0.43 18.05 4.05
C ARG A 299 0.01 19.21 3.16
N LYS A 300 -0.54 18.99 1.96
CA LYS A 300 -1.13 20.09 1.16
C LYS A 300 -2.47 20.55 1.78
N ASP A 301 -2.33 21.45 2.75
CA ASP A 301 -3.19 22.57 3.12
C ASP A 301 -4.68 22.34 3.40
N LYS A 302 -4.99 22.17 4.69
CA LYS A 302 -5.58 23.23 5.54
C LYS A 302 -5.41 22.80 6.99
N THR A 303 -4.43 23.38 7.68
CA THR A 303 -4.44 23.46 9.14
C THR A 303 -5.71 24.24 9.50
N PRO A 304 -6.62 23.72 10.34
CA PRO A 304 -7.64 24.58 10.92
C PRO A 304 -6.90 25.65 11.71
N SER A 305 -7.12 26.91 11.37
CA SER A 305 -6.77 28.01 12.26
C SER A 305 -7.34 27.68 13.62
N ARG A 306 -6.48 27.66 14.64
CA ARG A 306 -6.91 27.66 16.05
C ARG A 306 -7.64 28.98 16.31
N GLU A 307 -8.91 29.07 15.94
CA GLU A 307 -9.80 30.12 16.43
C GLU A 307 -10.57 29.61 17.64
N LYS A 308 -10.02 29.99 18.80
CA LYS A 308 -10.69 30.35 20.05
C LYS A 308 -11.96 29.54 20.39
N ILE A 309 -11.77 28.53 21.23
CA ILE A 309 -12.77 28.13 22.23
C ILE A 309 -12.99 29.35 23.14
N LYS A 310 -14.08 30.08 22.93
CA LYS A 310 -14.64 30.98 23.94
C LYS A 310 -15.55 30.13 24.83
N TYR A 311 -15.14 29.96 26.08
CA TYR A 311 -16.06 29.60 27.16
C TYR A 311 -17.15 30.68 27.24
N ALA A 312 -18.40 30.28 27.07
CA ALA A 312 -19.53 31.08 27.51
C ALA A 312 -19.89 30.61 28.92
N SER A 313 -19.39 31.34 29.89
CA SER A 313 -19.94 31.42 31.25
C SER A 313 -20.91 32.59 31.29
N THR A 314 -22.21 32.31 31.31
CA THR A 314 -23.30 33.01 31.99
C THR A 314 -24.59 32.26 31.70
#